data_AF-A0A965AGJ9-F1
#
_entry.id   AF-A0A965AGJ9-F1
#
_cell.length_a   1.000
_cell.length_b   1.000
_cell.length_c   1.000
_cell.angle_alpha   90.00
_cell.angle_beta   90.00
_cell.angle_gamma   90.00
#
_symmetry.space_group_name_H-M   'P 1'
#
loop_
_entity.id
_entity.type
_entity.pdbx_description
1 polymer ?
#
loop_
_entity_poly.entity_id
_entity_poly.type
_entity_poly.pdbx_seq_one_letter_code
_entity_poly.pdbx_strand_id
1 'polypeptide(L)' 'MTEDILAQLAPTGTLRAGINMANKLLVTGETATGDPEGVGPEFAAKIAESLSVPVAYVPFPTPGELADAV' A
#
# COMPACT_ATOMS: atom_id res chain seq x y z
N MET A 1 7.73 -18.46 -10.15
CA MET A 1 7.40 -18.03 -8.77
C MET A 1 7.38 -16.52 -8.65
N THR A 2 8.49 -15.80 -8.84
CA THR A 2 8.48 -14.32 -8.79
C THR A 2 7.62 -13.70 -9.90
N GLU A 3 7.61 -14.30 -11.11
CA GLU A 3 6.80 -13.83 -12.24
C GLU A 3 5.29 -13.91 -11.95
N ASP A 4 4.82 -15.02 -11.36
CA ASP A 4 3.41 -15.17 -10.97
C ASP A 4 3.01 -14.14 -9.90
N ILE A 5 3.89 -13.87 -8.93
CA ILE A 5 3.66 -12.86 -7.90
C ILE A 5 3.58 -11.46 -8.51
N LEU A 6 4.48 -11.13 -9.44
CA LEU A 6 4.44 -9.85 -10.15
C LEU A 6 3.17 -9.70 -10.98
N ALA A 7 2.74 -10.75 -11.68
CA ALA A 7 1.50 -10.75 -12.44
C ALA A 7 0.25 -10.55 -11.56
N GLN A 8 0.29 -11.00 -10.30
CA GLN A 8 -0.83 -10.84 -9.37
C GLN A 8 -0.82 -9.53 -8.60
N LEU A 9 0.34 -9.11 -8.10
CA LEU A 9 0.45 -7.97 -7.18
C LEU A 9 0.83 -6.66 -7.87
N ALA A 10 1.56 -6.73 -8.99
CA ALA A 10 2.02 -5.56 -9.73
C ALA A 10 1.90 -5.75 -11.26
N PRO A 11 0.71 -6.14 -11.79
CA PRO A 11 0.53 -6.43 -13.22
C PRO A 11 0.87 -5.26 -14.15
N THR A 12 0.83 -4.03 -13.63
CA THR A 12 1.17 -2.80 -14.35
C THR A 12 2.58 -2.29 -14.02
N GLY A 13 3.41 -3.10 -13.36
CA GLY A 13 4.74 -2.72 -12.91
C GLY A 13 4.76 -1.81 -11.67
N THR A 14 3.67 -1.75 -10.89
CA THR A 14 3.59 -0.98 -9.63
C THR A 14 2.73 -1.73 -8.63
N LEU A 15 3.19 -1.87 -7.39
CA LEU A 15 2.38 -2.38 -6.29
C LEU A 15 1.44 -1.27 -5.82
N ARG A 16 0.13 -1.46 -6.00
CA ARG A 16 -0.88 -0.53 -5.48
C ARG A 16 -1.36 -1.02 -4.12
N ALA A 17 -1.15 -0.22 -3.07
CA ALA A 17 -1.49 -0.58 -1.70
C ALA A 17 -2.64 0.29 -1.19
N GLY A 18 -3.79 -0.31 -0.91
CA GLY A 18 -4.90 0.35 -0.22
C GLY A 18 -4.58 0.54 1.26
N ILE A 19 -4.71 1.76 1.77
CA ILE A 19 -4.33 2.11 3.15
C ILE A 19 -5.54 2.59 3.93
N ASN A 20 -5.86 1.91 5.04
CA ASN A 20 -6.90 2.35 5.98
C ASN A 20 -6.35 3.43 6.91
N MET A 21 -6.66 4.69 6.62
CA MET A 21 -6.17 5.86 7.38
C MET A 21 -6.76 5.96 8.80
N ALA A 22 -7.88 5.27 9.06
CA ALA A 22 -8.48 5.21 10.40
C ALA A 22 -7.78 4.21 11.33
N ASN A 23 -6.94 3.30 10.82
CA ASN A 23 -6.23 2.34 11.67
C ASN A 23 -4.95 2.94 12.26
N LYS A 24 -5.07 3.59 13.41
CA LYS A 24 -3.95 4.26 14.10
C LYS A 24 -2.86 3.33 14.65
N LEU A 25 -3.07 2.02 14.65
CA LEU A 25 -2.01 1.05 14.96
C LEU A 25 -1.07 0.82 13.78
N LEU A 26 -1.55 1.04 12.55
CA LEU A 26 -0.81 0.76 11.31
C LEU A 26 -0.43 2.05 10.56
N VAL A 27 -1.21 3.11 10.70
CA VAL A 27 -0.99 4.41 10.07
C VAL A 27 -0.87 5.46 11.17
N THR A 28 0.35 5.94 11.38
CA THR A 28 0.69 6.85 12.48
C THR A 28 0.79 8.31 12.05
N GLY A 29 0.82 8.58 10.74
CA GLY A 29 0.95 9.93 10.22
C GLY A 29 0.88 10.00 8.70
N GLU A 30 1.32 11.14 8.18
CA GLU A 30 1.51 11.41 6.76
C GLU A 30 2.82 12.20 6.59
N THR A 31 3.55 11.92 5.52
CA THR A 31 4.76 12.67 5.16
C THR A 31 4.39 14.11 4.77
N ALA A 32 5.40 14.96 4.61
CA ALA A 32 5.20 16.30 4.04
C ALA A 32 4.61 16.30 2.62
N THR A 33 4.72 15.19 1.88
CA THR A 33 4.15 15.01 0.53
C THR A 33 2.74 14.42 0.57
N GLY A 34 2.21 14.11 1.76
CA GLY A 34 0.87 13.53 1.94
C GLY A 34 0.82 12.00 1.80
N ASP A 35 1.98 11.33 1.76
CA ASP A 35 2.03 9.87 1.76
C ASP A 35 1.79 9.33 3.17
N PRO A 36 1.03 8.23 3.33
CA PRO A 36 0.79 7.68 4.66
C PRO A 36 2.07 7.13 5.28
N GLU A 37 2.26 7.40 6.58
CA GLU A 37 3.38 6.90 7.39
C GLU A 37 2.89 5.89 8.44
N GLY A 38 3.76 4.94 8.77
CA GLY A 38 3.52 3.92 9.80
C GLY A 38 3.80 2.51 9.29
N VAL A 39 3.59 1.52 10.17
CA VAL A 39 3.92 0.11 9.90
C VAL A 39 3.18 -0.44 8.69
N GLY A 40 1.91 -0.05 8.47
CA GLY A 40 1.12 -0.50 7.32
C GLY A 40 1.70 -0.06 5.97
N PRO A 41 1.85 1.25 5.72
CA PRO A 41 2.51 1.76 4.52
C PRO A 41 3.94 1.24 4.34
N GLU A 42 4.76 1.22 5.40
CA GLU A 42 6.13 0.69 5.35
C GLU A 42 6.17 -0.79 4.95
N PHE A 43 5.23 -1.60 5.42
CA PHE A 43 5.13 -3.00 5.04
C PHE A 43 4.85 -3.15 3.55
N ALA A 44 3.95 -2.33 2.98
CA ALA A 44 3.71 -2.30 1.55
C ALA A 44 4.95 -1.86 0.75
N ALA A 45 5.68 -0.84 1.21
CA ALA A 45 6.95 -0.44 0.59
C ALA A 45 7.98 -1.57 0.58
N LYS A 46 8.10 -2.33 1.68
CA LYS A 46 9.05 -3.46 1.77
C LYS A 46 8.68 -4.61 0.84
N ILE A 47 7.39 -4.87 0.63
CA ILE A 47 6.94 -5.84 -0.38
C ILE A 47 7.33 -5.35 -1.78
N ALA A 48 7.06 -4.08 -2.10
CA ALA A 48 7.40 -3.50 -3.41
C ALA A 48 8.91 -3.54 -3.68
N GLU A 49 9.73 -3.16 -2.69
CA GLU A 49 11.19 -3.26 -2.74
C GLU A 49 11.65 -4.70 -3.01
N SER A 50 11.09 -5.68 -2.30
CA SER A 50 11.40 -7.10 -2.49
C SER A 50 11.04 -7.60 -3.89
N LEU A 51 10.02 -7.01 -4.50
CA LEU A 51 9.58 -7.29 -5.86
C LEU A 51 10.26 -6.41 -6.92
N SER A 52 11.13 -5.48 -6.53
CA SER A 52 11.79 -4.51 -7.41
C SER A 52 10.80 -3.68 -8.25
N VAL A 53 9.68 -3.30 -7.66
CA VAL A 53 8.66 -2.42 -8.27
C VAL A 53 8.41 -1.19 -7.38
N PRO A 54 7.98 -0.05 -7.94
CA PRO A 54 7.49 1.06 -7.13
C PRO A 54 6.22 0.67 -6.34
N VAL A 55 5.98 1.38 -5.23
CA VAL A 55 4.71 1.35 -4.49
C VAL A 55 3.91 2.61 -4.78
N ALA A 56 2.60 2.46 -4.94
CA ALA A 56 1.65 3.55 -4.97
C ALA A 56 0.64 3.36 -3.85
N TYR A 57 0.59 4.30 -2.91
CA TYR A 57 -0.40 4.29 -1.83
C TYR A 57 -1.74 4.82 -2.33
N VAL A 58 -2.81 4.12 -1.97
CA VAL A 58 -4.19 4.52 -2.23
C VAL A 58 -4.87 4.71 -0.87
N PRO A 59 -4.89 5.94 -0.33
CA PRO A 59 -5.44 6.19 1.01
C PRO A 59 -6.97 6.12 0.99
N PHE A 60 -7.53 5.45 2.00
CA PHE A 60 -8.97 5.38 2.26
C PHE A 60 -9.26 5.92 3.66
N PRO A 61 -10.19 6.89 3.81
CA PRO A 61 -10.53 7.47 5.11
C PRO A 61 -10.99 6.45 6.14
N THR A 62 -11.77 5.45 5.72
CA THR A 62 -12.39 4.46 6.59
C THR A 62 -12.14 3.02 6.13
N PRO A 63 -12.24 2.03 7.03
CA PRO A 63 -12.17 0.61 6.64
C PRO A 63 -13.28 0.20 5.68
N GLY A 64 -14.47 0.83 5.76
CA GLY A 64 -15.59 0.54 4.86
C GLY A 64 -15.26 0.94 3.43
N GLU A 65 -14.79 2.18 3.23
CA GLU A 65 -14.37 2.66 1.91
C GLU A 65 -13.22 1.83 1.32
N LEU A 66 -12.27 1.38 2.16
CA LEU A 66 -11.22 0.46 1.72
C LEU A 66 -11.79 -0.88 1.26
N ALA A 67 -12.74 -1.44 2.02
CA ALA A 67 -13.33 -2.75 1.72
C ALA A 67 -14.19 -2.71 0.45
N ASP A 68 -14.88 -1.59 0.20
CA ASP A 68 -15.74 -1.40 -0.98
C ASP A 68 -14.95 -1.12 -2.26
N ALA A 69 -13.65 -0.84 -2.17
CA ALA A 69 -12.80 -0.46 -3.31
C ALA A 69 -12.33 -1.63 -4.20
N VAL A 70 -12.98 -2.80 -4.09
CA VAL A 70 -12.65 -4.05 -4.80
C VAL A 70 -13.26 -4.14 -6.20
#